data_AF-G3BD87-F1
#
_entry.id   AF-G3BD87-F1
#
_cell.length_a   1.000
_cell.length_b   1.000
_cell.length_c   1.000
_cell.angle_alpha   90.00
_cell.angle_beta   90.00
_cell.angle_gamma   90.00
#
_symmetry.space_group_name_H-M   'P 1'
#
loop_
_entity.id
_entity.type
_entity.pdbx_description
1 polymer ?
#
loop_
_entity_poly.entity_id
_entity_poly.type
_entity_poly.pdbx_seq_one_letter_code
_entity_poly.pdbx_strand_id
1 'polypeptide(L)'
;MYRLIRRYSTNVHSIKSAMISKDFKVAAELVTKSVLSTTECTSLLKQCRDTNDSAVASIALELGKRSFKKNHQNTYFMLMSFINCNDLGTLRNLKQFWDKSVRGNWKIESSPIKALYYSIFVHTYSNLNQPVLALEWYVRTFLSISKTNEIASSRLPTVKLLCLLLDVRDCDGVSQVLNMVHEEETKKHTNSTQTSVVTKATWLNCLSMAAEENNYELMRTIYDLYLMKDFKNEGISDTDILFRSGLSEYLENKGVTKQSVDIILGILASNGDIERTLELIEFYHTHSVFKGESASPGESFIFALEAFCMETGPSDWEDAPKDYENYHDTSVEKILDLIGIYTARSVDSKLDYKDISNFMSNKFTHFKAYDHHIEAKLQQKESFRLHKELELVQHPSVQTSPFGNIMANMNILKSFVSSHVKFVQSREYPAETVTLFINCVLNHINVTSNFSGIIQALIELQNLNANFSEWLDQDSYDIILNSLAQSGLKMVSLHLFKYLRSRTKLTHEHYACFISSILRGDFHSQLHYYMYYYSKDYDGHIGPKTKHLLESLPATVTKENSDTERIIMNLDNLYFTIPEPDDPKTTKSSLPGFNRTYHFEYDSRDLSYISYLFK
;
A
#
# COMPACT_ATOMS: atom_id res chain seq x y z
N MET A 1 -39.42 69.69 25.20
CA MET A 1 -39.12 68.34 25.76
C MET A 1 -38.89 67.26 24.69
N TYR A 2 -39.65 67.21 23.58
CA TYR A 2 -39.42 66.25 22.48
C TYR A 2 -38.12 66.43 21.64
N ARG A 3 -37.28 67.43 21.97
CA ARG A 3 -35.96 67.66 21.35
C ARG A 3 -34.77 67.36 22.28
N LEU A 4 -34.99 66.93 23.52
CA LEU A 4 -33.92 66.59 24.46
C LEU A 4 -33.54 65.10 24.48
N ILE A 5 -34.30 64.22 23.82
CA ILE A 5 -34.05 62.77 23.81
C ILE A 5 -33.08 62.33 22.68
N ARG A 6 -32.73 63.24 21.74
CA ARG A 6 -31.82 62.93 20.62
C ARG A 6 -30.32 63.11 20.92
N ARG A 7 -29.97 63.41 22.17
CA ARG A 7 -28.59 63.49 22.70
C ARG A 7 -28.33 62.38 23.72
N TYR A 8 -28.71 61.15 23.41
CA TYR A 8 -27.83 60.06 23.85
C TYR A 8 -26.62 60.11 22.94
N SER A 9 -25.58 60.81 23.38
CA SER A 9 -24.23 60.37 23.07
C SER A 9 -24.19 58.89 23.46
N THR A 10 -24.32 57.99 22.48
CA THR A 10 -23.92 56.60 22.64
C THR A 10 -22.45 56.65 23.04
N ASN A 11 -22.23 56.69 24.36
CA ASN A 11 -20.93 56.81 24.95
C ASN A 11 -20.23 55.49 24.65
N VAL A 12 -18.96 55.56 24.24
CA VAL A 12 -18.10 54.39 24.06
C VAL A 12 -18.25 53.43 25.23
N HIS A 13 -18.45 53.94 26.45
CA HIS A 13 -18.74 53.15 27.64
C HIS A 13 -19.95 52.19 27.52
N SER A 14 -21.04 52.59 26.88
CA SER A 14 -22.22 51.74 26.65
C SER A 14 -21.94 50.63 25.63
N ILE A 15 -21.18 50.93 24.57
CA ILE A 15 -20.74 49.92 23.59
C ILE A 15 -19.80 48.92 24.27
N LYS A 16 -18.82 49.41 25.06
CA LYS A 16 -17.90 48.56 25.82
C LYS A 16 -18.63 47.69 26.83
N SER A 17 -19.61 48.25 27.54
CA SER A 17 -20.43 47.52 28.51
C SER A 17 -21.24 46.41 27.85
N ALA A 18 -21.89 46.70 26.71
CA ALA A 18 -22.61 45.70 25.92
C ALA A 18 -21.68 44.59 25.39
N MET A 19 -20.46 44.93 24.97
CA MET A 19 -19.45 43.94 24.57
C MET A 19 -18.97 43.08 25.75
N ILE A 20 -18.75 43.65 26.94
CA ILE A 20 -18.36 42.92 28.15
C ILE A 20 -19.48 41.97 28.59
N SER A 21 -20.73 42.41 28.50
CA SER A 21 -21.90 41.58 28.81
C SER A 21 -22.28 40.59 27.70
N LYS A 22 -21.49 40.50 26.62
CA LYS A 22 -21.73 39.66 25.43
C LYS A 22 -23.06 39.91 24.71
N ASP A 23 -23.64 41.11 24.85
CA ASP A 23 -24.82 41.52 24.09
C ASP A 23 -24.40 42.17 22.76
N PHE A 24 -23.92 41.33 21.84
CA PHE A 24 -23.33 41.78 20.58
C PHE A 24 -24.35 42.39 19.62
N LYS A 25 -25.63 42.03 19.74
CA LYS A 25 -26.70 42.62 18.94
C LYS A 25 -26.92 44.08 19.34
N VAL A 26 -27.00 44.35 20.64
CA VAL A 26 -27.10 45.71 21.16
C VAL A 26 -25.82 46.49 20.85
N ALA A 27 -24.64 45.89 21.02
CA ALA A 27 -23.38 46.54 20.68
C ALA A 27 -23.31 46.94 19.19
N ALA A 28 -23.73 46.08 18.26
CA ALA A 28 -23.77 46.37 16.82
C ALA A 28 -24.75 47.52 16.48
N GLU A 29 -25.92 47.55 17.10
CA GLU A 29 -26.88 48.64 16.96
C GLU A 29 -26.35 49.98 17.50
N LEU A 30 -25.66 49.95 18.64
CA LEU A 30 -25.06 51.15 19.23
C LEU A 30 -23.91 51.67 18.37
N VAL A 31 -23.06 50.77 17.84
CA VAL A 31 -22.00 51.14 16.91
C VAL A 31 -22.59 51.79 15.66
N THR A 32 -23.62 51.21 15.04
CA THR A 32 -24.21 51.77 13.82
C THR A 32 -24.81 53.16 14.02
N LYS A 33 -25.44 53.43 15.18
CA LYS A 33 -26.09 54.71 15.51
C LYS A 33 -25.14 55.78 16.08
N SER A 34 -23.94 55.41 16.49
CA SER A 34 -22.97 56.30 17.15
C SER A 34 -22.12 57.14 16.20
N VAL A 35 -21.72 58.35 16.64
CA VAL A 35 -20.65 59.15 16.03
C VAL A 35 -19.41 58.97 16.88
N LEU A 36 -18.41 58.26 16.36
CA LEU A 36 -17.18 57.90 17.07
C LEU A 36 -15.98 58.59 16.43
N SER A 37 -15.08 59.10 17.26
CA SER A 37 -13.76 59.56 16.83
C SER A 37 -12.84 58.37 16.50
N THR A 38 -11.76 58.64 15.77
CA THR A 38 -10.79 57.59 15.38
C THR A 38 -10.18 56.86 16.58
N THR A 39 -9.88 57.59 17.67
CA THR A 39 -9.30 57.04 18.91
C THR A 39 -10.28 56.14 19.64
N GLU A 40 -11.56 56.50 19.65
CA GLU A 40 -12.64 55.69 20.23
C GLU A 40 -12.84 54.39 19.43
N CYS A 41 -12.82 54.46 18.09
CA CYS A 41 -12.83 53.29 17.23
C CYS A 41 -11.62 52.37 17.48
N THR A 42 -10.41 52.92 17.64
CA THR A 42 -9.21 52.12 17.98
C THR A 42 -9.37 51.39 19.31
N SER A 43 -9.90 52.07 20.33
CA SER A 43 -10.12 51.44 21.65
C SER A 43 -11.15 50.32 21.58
N LEU A 44 -12.22 50.48 20.79
CA LEU A 44 -13.26 49.46 20.62
C LEU A 44 -12.75 48.28 19.79
N LEU A 45 -11.97 48.53 18.73
CA LEU A 45 -11.34 47.49 17.92
C LEU A 45 -10.35 46.63 18.73
N LYS A 46 -9.60 47.25 19.66
CA LYS A 46 -8.74 46.50 20.58
C LYS A 46 -9.57 45.56 21.47
N GLN A 47 -10.72 46.03 21.95
CA GLN A 47 -11.64 45.20 22.72
C GLN A 47 -12.29 44.10 21.87
N CYS A 48 -12.62 44.39 20.61
CA CYS A 48 -13.09 43.38 19.65
C CYS A 48 -12.06 42.26 19.48
N ARG A 49 -10.79 42.61 19.28
CA ARG A 49 -9.68 41.64 19.17
C ARG A 49 -9.61 40.73 20.39
N ASP A 50 -9.74 41.30 21.58
CA ASP A 50 -9.61 40.56 22.84
C ASP A 50 -10.88 39.72 23.13
N THR A 51 -11.97 39.94 22.39
CA THR A 51 -13.23 39.20 22.53
C THR A 51 -13.29 38.09 21.49
N ASN A 52 -13.16 36.85 21.95
CA ASN A 52 -13.10 35.67 21.09
C ASN A 52 -14.50 35.16 20.68
N ASP A 53 -15.26 35.94 19.89
CA ASP A 53 -16.63 35.61 19.47
C ASP A 53 -16.90 36.01 18.00
N SER A 54 -17.62 35.16 17.26
CA SER A 54 -17.89 35.36 15.83
C SER A 54 -18.77 36.59 15.55
N ALA A 55 -19.66 36.96 16.47
CA ALA A 55 -20.52 38.13 16.33
C ALA A 55 -19.73 39.45 16.36
N VAL A 56 -18.54 39.44 16.97
CA VAL A 56 -17.67 40.61 17.13
C VAL A 56 -17.02 41.03 15.81
N ALA A 57 -16.82 40.11 14.87
CA ALA A 57 -16.25 40.41 13.55
C ALA A 57 -17.11 41.43 12.77
N SER A 58 -18.44 41.34 12.89
CA SER A 58 -19.38 42.26 12.24
C SER A 58 -19.26 43.69 12.81
N ILE A 59 -19.11 43.81 14.12
CA ILE A 59 -18.91 45.07 14.85
C ILE A 59 -17.55 45.68 14.46
N ALA A 60 -16.50 44.85 14.44
CA ALA A 60 -15.16 45.25 14.08
C ALA A 60 -15.09 45.78 12.63
N LEU A 61 -15.79 45.15 11.69
CA LEU A 61 -15.87 45.61 10.30
C LEU A 61 -16.52 46.99 10.19
N GLU A 62 -17.58 47.24 10.94
CA GLU A 62 -18.30 48.52 10.92
C GLU A 62 -17.46 49.65 11.55
N LEU A 63 -16.76 49.37 12.65
CA LEU A 63 -15.76 50.27 13.25
C LEU A 63 -14.57 50.52 12.30
N GLY A 64 -14.15 49.48 11.59
CA GLY A 64 -13.09 49.52 10.59
C GLY A 64 -13.43 50.47 9.45
N LYS A 65 -14.62 50.32 8.82
CA LYS A 65 -15.11 51.21 7.75
C LYS A 65 -15.07 52.69 8.13
N ARG A 66 -15.42 53.02 9.39
CA ARG A 66 -15.50 54.40 9.90
C ARG A 66 -14.13 55.00 10.22
N SER A 67 -13.22 54.17 10.71
CA SER A 67 -11.87 54.58 11.13
C SER A 67 -10.79 54.33 10.09
N PHE A 68 -11.19 53.93 8.87
CA PHE A 68 -10.32 53.49 7.77
C PHE A 68 -9.39 54.57 7.19
N LYS A 69 -9.44 55.83 7.64
CA LYS A 69 -8.58 56.92 7.12
C LYS A 69 -7.10 56.67 7.43
N LYS A 70 -6.46 55.85 6.58
CA LYS A 70 -5.04 55.51 6.55
C LYS A 70 -4.42 55.01 7.88
N ASN A 71 -5.17 54.35 8.76
CA ASN A 71 -4.63 53.85 10.03
C ASN A 71 -4.34 52.34 9.98
N HIS A 72 -3.06 51.96 9.81
CA HIS A 72 -2.58 50.57 9.76
C HIS A 72 -2.98 49.77 11.01
N GLN A 73 -2.97 50.41 12.18
CA GLN A 73 -3.25 49.77 13.47
C GLN A 73 -4.72 49.39 13.61
N ASN A 74 -5.64 50.23 13.12
CA ASN A 74 -7.07 49.92 13.14
C ASN A 74 -7.41 48.80 12.16
N THR A 75 -6.80 48.79 10.98
CA THR A 75 -6.94 47.68 10.02
C THR A 75 -6.43 46.37 10.62
N TYR A 76 -5.28 46.39 11.31
CA TYR A 76 -4.75 45.22 12.00
C TYR A 76 -5.73 44.70 13.07
N PHE A 77 -6.23 45.54 13.98
CA PHE A 77 -7.16 45.11 15.03
C PHE A 77 -8.50 44.62 14.47
N MET A 78 -9.01 45.26 13.41
CA MET A 78 -10.18 44.79 12.68
C MET A 78 -9.95 43.38 12.14
N LEU A 79 -8.86 43.17 11.40
CA LEU A 79 -8.51 41.87 10.82
C LEU A 79 -8.34 40.78 11.89
N MET A 80 -7.64 41.07 13.00
CA MET A 80 -7.48 40.11 14.10
C MET A 80 -8.82 39.66 14.70
N SER A 81 -9.86 40.49 14.65
CA SER A 81 -11.20 40.14 15.15
C SER A 81 -11.91 39.08 14.30
N PHE A 82 -11.38 38.75 13.11
CA PHE A 82 -11.96 37.74 12.21
C PHE A 82 -11.32 36.35 12.34
N ILE A 83 -10.27 36.15 13.14
CA ILE A 83 -9.57 34.85 13.26
C ILE A 83 -10.52 33.72 13.71
N ASN A 84 -11.52 34.05 14.53
CA ASN A 84 -12.53 33.12 15.05
C ASN A 84 -13.92 33.38 14.44
N CYS A 85 -13.95 34.02 13.27
CA CYS A 85 -15.17 34.19 12.51
C CYS A 85 -15.62 32.84 11.95
N ASN A 86 -16.91 32.54 12.13
CA ASN A 86 -17.57 31.32 11.64
C ASN A 86 -18.76 31.69 10.72
N ASP A 87 -18.76 32.89 10.15
CA ASP A 87 -19.83 33.39 9.28
C ASP A 87 -19.27 33.84 7.91
N LEU A 88 -19.69 33.14 6.85
CA LEU A 88 -19.33 33.47 5.46
C LEU A 88 -19.91 34.81 5.01
N GLY A 89 -21.06 35.23 5.54
CA GLY A 89 -21.66 36.53 5.23
C GLY A 89 -20.76 37.68 5.66
N THR A 90 -20.28 37.61 6.91
CA THR A 90 -19.32 38.57 7.46
C THR A 90 -17.98 38.54 6.73
N LEU A 91 -17.47 37.36 6.33
CA LEU A 91 -16.26 37.24 5.51
C LEU A 91 -16.42 37.83 4.10
N ARG A 92 -17.58 37.64 3.45
CA ARG A 92 -17.91 38.25 2.15
C ARG A 92 -17.91 39.77 2.24
N ASN A 93 -18.45 40.33 3.32
CA ASN A 93 -18.46 41.77 3.56
C ASN A 93 -17.03 42.31 3.77
N LEU A 94 -16.17 41.56 4.46
CA LEU A 94 -14.74 41.89 4.58
C LEU A 94 -14.05 41.90 3.21
N LYS A 95 -14.29 40.89 2.37
CA LYS A 95 -13.75 40.84 0.99
C LYS A 95 -14.16 42.05 0.16
N GLN A 96 -15.44 42.39 0.16
CA GLN A 96 -15.96 43.54 -0.57
C GLN A 96 -15.35 44.86 -0.08
N PHE A 97 -15.19 45.00 1.23
CA PHE A 97 -14.53 46.16 1.83
C PHE A 97 -13.05 46.21 1.43
N TRP A 98 -12.35 45.08 1.47
CA TRP A 98 -10.95 45.00 1.10
C TRP A 98 -10.72 45.38 -0.37
N ASP A 99 -11.48 44.82 -1.29
CA ASP A 99 -11.32 45.09 -2.72
C ASP A 99 -11.67 46.55 -3.08
N LYS A 100 -12.73 47.12 -2.48
CA LYS A 100 -13.18 48.49 -2.77
C LYS A 100 -12.36 49.57 -2.07
N SER A 101 -12.10 49.39 -0.78
CA SER A 101 -11.58 50.46 0.08
C SER A 101 -10.07 50.34 0.30
N VAL A 102 -9.54 49.11 0.37
CA VAL A 102 -8.14 48.84 0.71
C VAL A 102 -7.29 48.72 -0.55
N ARG A 103 -7.62 47.81 -1.46
CA ARG A 103 -6.82 47.53 -2.67
C ARG A 103 -6.76 48.73 -3.64
N GLY A 104 -7.83 49.52 -3.73
CA GLY A 104 -7.91 50.67 -4.63
C GLY A 104 -7.23 51.95 -4.13
N ASN A 105 -7.15 52.16 -2.81
CA ASN A 105 -6.68 53.44 -2.24
C ASN A 105 -5.29 53.36 -1.60
N TRP A 106 -4.83 52.15 -1.32
CA TRP A 106 -3.61 51.91 -0.57
C TRP A 106 -2.67 51.09 -1.46
N LYS A 107 -1.55 51.69 -1.88
CA LYS A 107 -0.36 50.93 -2.31
C LYS A 107 0.22 50.23 -1.08
N ILE A 108 -0.52 49.30 -0.47
CA ILE A 108 0.01 48.48 0.63
C ILE A 108 1.04 47.54 0.01
N GLU A 109 2.27 48.02 0.01
CA GLU A 109 3.46 47.18 -0.10
C GLU A 109 3.80 46.55 1.26
N SER A 110 3.09 46.90 2.36
CA SER A 110 3.32 46.27 3.66
C SER A 110 2.75 44.84 3.70
N SER A 111 3.62 43.87 3.40
CA SER A 111 3.35 42.43 3.40
C SER A 111 2.60 41.89 4.65
N PRO A 112 2.82 42.37 5.90
CA PRO A 112 2.20 41.75 7.08
C PRO A 112 0.67 41.88 7.18
N ILE A 113 0.11 43.04 6.80
CA ILE A 113 -1.35 43.27 6.86
C ILE A 113 -2.06 42.51 5.74
N LYS A 114 -1.41 42.39 4.58
CA LYS A 114 -1.91 41.61 3.45
C LYS A 114 -1.87 40.11 3.77
N ALA A 115 -0.79 39.62 4.39
CA ALA A 115 -0.69 38.25 4.88
C ALA A 115 -1.78 37.93 5.91
N LEU A 116 -2.01 38.83 6.88
CA LEU A 116 -3.07 38.67 7.87
C LEU A 116 -4.48 38.65 7.24
N TYR A 117 -4.71 39.49 6.22
CA TYR A 117 -5.99 39.47 5.50
C TYR A 117 -6.25 38.10 4.88
N TYR A 118 -5.26 37.50 4.21
CA TYR A 118 -5.44 36.20 3.60
C TYR A 118 -5.49 35.06 4.64
N SER A 119 -4.73 35.15 5.74
CA SER A 119 -4.76 34.15 6.81
C SER A 119 -6.15 34.03 7.45
N ILE A 120 -6.93 35.11 7.48
CA ILE A 120 -8.33 35.11 7.94
C ILE A 120 -9.23 34.23 7.07
N PHE A 121 -9.04 34.21 5.75
CA PHE A 121 -9.83 33.34 4.87
C PHE A 121 -9.54 31.88 5.19
N VAL A 122 -8.25 31.51 5.32
CA VAL A 122 -7.86 30.15 5.71
C VAL A 122 -8.45 29.81 7.09
N HIS A 123 -8.29 30.68 8.09
CA HIS A 123 -8.87 30.47 9.43
C HIS A 123 -10.38 30.26 9.42
N THR A 124 -11.12 31.08 8.66
CA THR A 124 -12.58 31.04 8.59
C THR A 124 -13.05 29.78 7.86
N TYR A 125 -12.42 29.42 6.73
CA TYR A 125 -12.75 28.17 6.04
C TYR A 125 -12.40 26.95 6.89
N SER A 126 -11.31 26.98 7.66
CA SER A 126 -11.00 25.93 8.61
C SER A 126 -12.02 25.82 9.75
N ASN A 127 -12.50 26.95 10.30
CA ASN A 127 -13.55 26.93 11.32
C ASN A 127 -14.87 26.35 10.81
N LEU A 128 -15.14 26.53 9.52
CA LEU A 128 -16.36 26.06 8.86
C LEU A 128 -16.24 24.62 8.34
N ASN A 129 -15.14 23.93 8.65
CA ASN A 129 -14.85 22.59 8.17
C ASN A 129 -14.93 22.47 6.63
N GLN A 130 -14.35 23.45 5.92
CA GLN A 130 -14.29 23.49 4.45
C GLN A 130 -12.85 23.25 3.97
N PRO A 131 -12.35 22.00 3.99
CA PRO A 131 -10.93 21.67 3.77
C PRO A 131 -10.42 22.09 2.38
N VAL A 132 -11.17 21.77 1.31
CA VAL A 132 -10.80 22.09 -0.08
C VAL A 132 -10.60 23.60 -0.27
N LEU A 133 -11.58 24.40 0.16
CA LEU A 133 -11.51 25.86 0.05
C LEU A 133 -10.40 26.44 0.94
N ALA A 134 -10.18 25.88 2.13
CA ALA A 134 -9.09 26.31 3.01
C ALA A 134 -7.72 26.06 2.38
N LEU A 135 -7.52 24.89 1.77
CA LEU A 135 -6.30 24.50 1.07
C LEU A 135 -6.05 25.38 -0.17
N GLU A 136 -7.05 25.58 -1.03
CA GLU A 136 -6.93 26.45 -2.21
C GLU A 136 -6.47 27.87 -1.84
N TRP A 137 -7.11 28.44 -0.80
CA TRP A 137 -6.74 29.77 -0.30
C TRP A 137 -5.36 29.78 0.33
N TYR A 138 -4.99 28.74 1.07
CA TYR A 138 -3.66 28.60 1.66
C TYR A 138 -2.58 28.57 0.57
N VAL A 139 -2.69 27.68 -0.42
CA VAL A 139 -1.71 27.53 -1.51
C VAL A 139 -1.53 28.84 -2.26
N ARG A 140 -2.63 29.48 -2.67
CA ARG A 140 -2.60 30.76 -3.38
C ARG A 140 -1.92 31.86 -2.57
N THR A 141 -2.19 31.89 -1.27
CA THR A 141 -1.66 32.91 -0.36
C THR A 141 -0.18 32.68 -0.08
N PHE A 142 0.20 31.44 0.18
CA PHE A 142 1.57 31.03 0.42
C PHE A 142 2.47 31.47 -0.75
N LEU A 143 2.10 31.12 -1.98
CA LEU A 143 2.84 31.54 -3.19
C LEU A 143 2.91 33.06 -3.37
N SER A 144 1.90 33.81 -2.89
CA SER A 144 1.94 35.27 -2.96
C SER A 144 2.86 35.91 -1.90
N ILE A 145 2.96 35.31 -0.71
CA ILE A 145 3.79 35.83 0.40
C ILE A 145 5.25 35.39 0.22
N SER A 146 5.50 34.16 -0.23
CA SER A 146 6.87 33.67 -0.41
C SER A 146 7.66 34.50 -1.45
N LYS A 147 6.98 35.20 -2.37
CA LYS A 147 7.58 36.16 -3.32
C LYS A 147 8.13 37.43 -2.66
N THR A 148 7.75 37.76 -1.42
CA THR A 148 8.14 39.00 -0.74
C THR A 148 9.26 38.81 0.28
N ASN A 149 10.05 37.73 0.18
CA ASN A 149 11.11 37.33 1.12
C ASN A 149 10.68 37.10 2.58
N GLU A 150 9.40 37.20 2.91
CA GLU A 150 8.86 36.88 4.24
C GLU A 150 8.55 35.38 4.39
N ILE A 151 8.69 34.81 5.58
CA ILE A 151 8.36 33.41 5.87
C ILE A 151 6.84 33.26 5.97
N ALA A 152 6.21 32.79 4.90
CA ALA A 152 4.76 32.62 4.77
C ALA A 152 4.19 31.62 5.79
N SER A 153 4.89 30.51 6.05
CA SER A 153 4.48 29.45 6.97
C SER A 153 4.25 29.96 8.40
N SER A 154 5.01 30.98 8.83
CA SER A 154 4.89 31.62 10.15
C SER A 154 3.72 32.61 10.26
N ARG A 155 3.18 33.07 9.12
CA ARG A 155 2.09 34.05 9.03
C ARG A 155 0.74 33.42 8.76
N LEU A 156 0.73 32.20 8.25
CA LEU A 156 -0.47 31.45 7.90
C LEU A 156 -0.82 30.43 8.98
N PRO A 157 -2.10 30.02 9.10
CA PRO A 157 -2.54 29.06 10.10
C PRO A 157 -2.23 27.62 9.68
N THR A 158 -0.96 27.36 9.38
CA THR A 158 -0.43 26.11 8.81
C THR A 158 -0.82 24.90 9.66
N VAL A 159 -0.56 24.94 10.98
CA VAL A 159 -0.89 23.82 11.89
C VAL A 159 -2.39 23.56 11.93
N LYS A 160 -3.21 24.63 11.95
CA LYS A 160 -4.67 24.50 11.97
C LYS A 160 -5.21 23.86 10.68
N LEU A 161 -4.63 24.24 9.54
CA LEU A 161 -4.97 23.62 8.25
C LEU A 161 -4.55 22.15 8.23
N LEU A 162 -3.34 21.83 8.70
CA LEU A 162 -2.88 20.44 8.78
C LEU A 162 -3.80 19.61 9.68
N CYS A 163 -4.19 20.10 10.86
CA CYS A 163 -5.16 19.41 11.72
C CYS A 163 -6.49 19.16 11.01
N LEU A 164 -7.02 20.17 10.30
CA LEU A 164 -8.26 20.02 9.52
C LEU A 164 -8.12 18.95 8.42
N LEU A 165 -7.00 18.94 7.69
CA LEU A 165 -6.75 17.97 6.63
C LEU A 165 -6.57 16.55 7.19
N LEU A 166 -5.91 16.42 8.35
CA LEU A 166 -5.80 15.16 9.09
C LEU A 166 -7.17 14.66 9.54
N ASP A 167 -8.03 15.54 10.05
CA ASP A 167 -9.39 15.19 10.50
C ASP A 167 -10.27 14.67 9.36
N VAL A 168 -10.09 15.18 8.14
CA VAL A 168 -10.82 14.73 6.94
C VAL A 168 -10.08 13.67 6.12
N ARG A 169 -8.92 13.19 6.60
CA ARG A 169 -8.08 12.16 5.96
C ARG A 169 -7.63 12.53 4.53
N ASP A 170 -7.30 13.80 4.28
CA ASP A 170 -6.80 14.27 2.97
C ASP A 170 -5.26 14.16 2.89
N CYS A 171 -4.76 12.98 2.49
CA CYS A 171 -3.33 12.69 2.38
C CYS A 171 -2.60 13.59 1.37
N ASP A 172 -3.22 13.88 0.23
CA ASP A 172 -2.61 14.68 -0.83
C ASP A 172 -2.48 16.14 -0.41
N GLY A 173 -3.52 16.69 0.22
CA GLY A 173 -3.51 18.03 0.80
C GLY A 173 -2.45 18.17 1.89
N VAL A 174 -2.32 17.18 2.78
CA VAL A 174 -1.26 17.17 3.81
C VAL A 174 0.13 17.16 3.16
N SER A 175 0.37 16.27 2.20
CA SER A 175 1.64 16.17 1.47
C SER A 175 1.99 17.50 0.77
N GLN A 176 1.02 18.14 0.12
CA GLN A 176 1.21 19.43 -0.53
C GLN A 176 1.65 20.52 0.47
N VAL A 177 0.95 20.65 1.59
CA VAL A 177 1.27 21.66 2.61
C VAL A 177 2.64 21.42 3.23
N LEU A 178 2.99 20.17 3.56
CA LEU A 178 4.28 19.82 4.14
C LEU A 178 5.45 20.15 3.20
N ASN A 179 5.33 19.80 1.91
CA ASN A 179 6.33 20.12 0.89
C ASN A 179 6.52 21.65 0.76
N MET A 180 5.43 22.41 0.69
CA MET A 180 5.50 23.88 0.58
C MET A 180 6.21 24.51 1.78
N VAL A 181 5.89 24.07 3.00
CA VAL A 181 6.50 24.59 4.23
C VAL A 181 7.99 24.22 4.27
N HIS A 182 8.34 22.99 3.94
CA HIS A 182 9.73 22.54 3.93
C HIS A 182 10.58 23.30 2.91
N GLU A 183 10.09 23.49 1.69
CA GLU A 183 10.80 24.28 0.68
C GLU A 183 11.10 25.72 1.15
N GLU A 184 10.15 26.35 1.84
CA GLU A 184 10.34 27.69 2.37
C GLU A 184 11.35 27.72 3.53
N GLU A 185 11.29 26.75 4.44
CA GLU A 185 12.29 26.61 5.52
C GLU A 185 13.68 26.42 4.92
N THR A 186 13.86 25.50 3.97
CA THR A 186 15.17 25.20 3.35
C THR A 186 15.73 26.39 2.56
N LYS A 187 14.90 27.13 1.82
CA LYS A 187 15.34 28.31 1.03
C LYS A 187 15.77 29.50 1.91
N LYS A 188 15.26 29.60 3.15
CA LYS A 188 15.46 30.77 4.02
C LYS A 188 16.31 30.51 5.27
N HIS A 189 16.70 29.26 5.54
CA HIS A 189 17.45 28.84 6.74
C HIS A 189 18.97 29.00 6.68
N THR A 190 19.54 29.76 5.74
CA THR A 190 21.00 29.98 5.74
C THR A 190 21.52 30.83 6.91
N ASN A 191 20.67 31.48 7.75
CA ASN A 191 21.17 32.44 8.77
C ASN A 191 20.34 32.62 10.08
N SER A 192 19.41 31.74 10.50
CA SER A 192 18.69 31.98 11.78
C SER A 192 18.23 30.72 12.54
N THR A 193 18.36 30.76 13.87
CA THR A 193 17.94 29.80 14.90
C THR A 193 16.41 29.73 15.13
N GLN A 194 15.63 29.69 14.05
CA GLN A 194 14.16 29.74 14.15
C GLN A 194 13.55 28.34 14.28
N THR A 195 12.57 28.18 15.19
CA THR A 195 11.83 26.94 15.43
C THR A 195 10.89 26.62 14.25
N SER A 196 10.93 25.38 13.74
CA SER A 196 10.03 24.91 12.66
C SER A 196 8.56 25.07 13.03
N VAL A 197 7.73 25.40 12.04
CA VAL A 197 6.28 25.60 12.21
C VAL A 197 5.57 24.26 12.48
N VAL A 198 6.08 23.17 11.92
CA VAL A 198 5.51 21.83 12.08
C VAL A 198 6.14 21.15 13.28
N THR A 199 5.35 20.93 14.33
CA THR A 199 5.82 20.32 15.58
C THR A 199 6.02 18.81 15.43
N LYS A 200 6.81 18.20 16.33
CA LYS A 200 6.95 16.74 16.45
C LYS A 200 5.59 16.03 16.53
N ALA A 201 4.66 16.56 17.32
CA ALA A 201 3.32 15.97 17.45
C ALA A 201 2.54 15.98 16.12
N THR A 202 2.67 17.07 15.34
CA THR A 202 2.05 17.16 14.01
C THR A 202 2.63 16.13 13.04
N TRP A 203 3.96 15.95 13.03
CA TRP A 203 4.62 14.94 12.20
C TRP A 203 4.17 13.52 12.55
N LEU A 204 4.06 13.19 13.84
CA LEU A 204 3.59 11.88 14.28
C LEU A 204 2.12 11.64 13.89
N ASN A 205 1.26 12.64 13.97
CA ASN A 205 -0.12 12.52 13.50
C ASN A 205 -0.19 12.28 11.98
N CYS A 206 0.65 12.95 11.19
CA CYS A 206 0.76 12.70 9.76
C CYS A 206 1.26 11.27 9.47
N LEU A 207 2.24 10.78 10.25
CA LEU A 207 2.76 9.42 10.12
C LEU A 207 1.69 8.37 10.44
N SER A 208 0.92 8.57 11.51
CA SER A 208 -0.21 7.70 11.85
C SER A 208 -1.26 7.68 10.75
N MET A 209 -1.62 8.84 10.17
CA MET A 209 -2.55 8.87 9.04
C MET A 209 -1.98 8.17 7.79
N ALA A 210 -0.71 8.39 7.46
CA ALA A 210 -0.06 7.73 6.32
C ALA A 210 -0.07 6.20 6.46
N ALA A 211 0.16 5.71 7.68
CA ALA A 211 0.09 4.30 8.02
C ALA A 211 -1.34 3.74 7.94
N GLU A 212 -2.32 4.44 8.52
CA GLU A 212 -3.73 4.02 8.51
C GLU A 212 -4.33 3.96 7.10
N GLU A 213 -3.97 4.93 6.24
CA GLU A 213 -4.47 5.01 4.86
C GLU A 213 -3.61 4.23 3.85
N ASN A 214 -2.51 3.61 4.29
CA ASN A 214 -1.52 2.97 3.43
C ASN A 214 -1.07 3.89 2.25
N ASN A 215 -0.86 5.18 2.54
CA ASN A 215 -0.60 6.19 1.52
C ASN A 215 0.91 6.39 1.31
N TYR A 216 1.43 5.89 0.20
CA TYR A 216 2.85 5.98 -0.16
C TYR A 216 3.36 7.41 -0.34
N GLU A 217 2.65 8.29 -1.04
CA GLU A 217 3.12 9.65 -1.34
C GLU A 217 3.32 10.49 -0.07
N LEU A 218 2.40 10.36 0.89
CA LEU A 218 2.53 10.98 2.20
C LEU A 218 3.64 10.32 3.02
N MET A 219 3.74 8.98 3.00
CA MET A 219 4.81 8.27 3.69
C MET A 219 6.19 8.69 3.19
N ARG A 220 6.38 8.76 1.87
CA ARG A 220 7.60 9.24 1.21
C ARG A 220 7.93 10.67 1.63
N THR A 221 6.93 11.55 1.63
CA THR A 221 7.07 12.94 2.07
C THR A 221 7.54 13.00 3.54
N ILE A 222 6.94 12.21 4.44
CA ILE A 222 7.35 12.18 5.86
C ILE A 222 8.76 11.59 6.01
N TYR A 223 9.08 10.52 5.29
CA TYR A 223 10.41 9.92 5.29
C TYR A 223 11.46 10.96 4.88
N ASP A 224 11.28 11.62 3.74
CA ASP A 224 12.24 12.58 3.19
C ASP A 224 12.35 13.86 4.02
N LEU A 225 11.22 14.42 4.46
CA LEU A 225 11.18 15.75 5.06
C LEU A 225 11.33 15.74 6.58
N TYR A 226 10.99 14.63 7.23
CA TYR A 226 11.02 14.50 8.67
C TYR A 226 12.04 13.48 9.13
N LEU A 227 12.00 12.23 8.68
CA LEU A 227 12.87 11.18 9.21
C LEU A 227 14.33 11.34 8.77
N MET A 228 14.55 11.47 7.46
CA MET A 228 15.86 11.53 6.80
C MET A 228 16.34 12.96 6.47
N LYS A 229 15.65 13.98 7.00
CA LYS A 229 15.93 15.41 6.71
C LYS A 229 17.42 15.78 6.77
N ASP A 230 18.15 15.23 7.75
CA ASP A 230 19.54 15.60 8.05
C ASP A 230 20.57 14.74 7.29
N PHE A 231 20.14 13.81 6.43
CA PHE A 231 21.00 12.83 5.74
C PHE A 231 20.99 12.98 4.20
N LYS A 232 20.30 14.00 3.67
CA LYS A 232 19.87 14.10 2.27
C LYS A 232 20.96 14.26 1.18
N ASN A 233 22.25 14.43 1.49
CA ASN A 233 23.23 14.86 0.47
C ASN A 233 24.55 14.06 0.39
N GLU A 234 24.87 13.16 1.31
CA GLU A 234 26.17 12.43 1.27
C GLU A 234 26.02 10.91 1.46
N GLY A 235 24.79 10.40 1.49
CA GLY A 235 24.53 9.07 2.04
C GLY A 235 24.86 9.04 3.54
N ILE A 236 24.56 7.94 4.19
CA ILE A 236 24.97 7.75 5.59
C ILE A 236 26.45 7.35 5.55
N SER A 237 27.35 8.22 5.97
CA SER A 237 28.78 7.87 6.00
C SER A 237 29.06 6.82 7.08
N ASP A 238 30.03 5.92 6.85
CA ASP A 238 30.52 4.99 7.89
C ASP A 238 30.92 5.75 9.17
N THR A 239 31.37 7.00 9.05
CA THR A 239 31.70 7.86 10.19
C THR A 239 30.48 8.39 10.94
N ASP A 240 29.36 8.66 10.27
CA ASP A 240 28.11 9.03 10.93
C ASP A 240 27.51 7.86 11.70
N ILE A 241 27.69 6.64 11.17
CA ILE A 241 27.26 5.39 11.78
C ILE A 241 28.11 5.04 13.00
N LEU A 242 29.44 5.16 12.89
CA LEU A 242 30.40 4.72 13.90
C LEU A 242 30.60 5.72 15.05
N PHE A 243 30.45 7.03 14.79
CA PHE A 243 30.82 8.07 15.76
C PHE A 243 29.66 8.94 16.27
N ARG A 244 28.45 8.88 15.69
CA ARG A 244 27.25 9.47 16.33
C ARG A 244 26.59 8.42 17.21
N SER A 245 26.92 8.45 18.49
CA SER A 245 26.35 7.61 19.55
C SER A 245 24.86 7.87 19.86
N GLY A 246 23.98 8.09 18.88
CA GLY A 246 22.65 8.63 19.18
C GLY A 246 21.59 8.57 18.09
N LEU A 247 21.45 7.48 17.32
CA LEU A 247 20.42 7.40 16.26
C LEU A 247 19.12 6.72 16.71
N SER A 248 19.15 5.66 17.52
CA SER A 248 17.95 5.26 18.27
C SER A 248 17.54 6.39 19.20
N GLU A 249 18.51 7.10 19.80
CA GLU A 249 18.21 8.34 20.51
C GLU A 249 17.62 9.39 19.56
N TYR A 250 18.08 9.54 18.32
CA TYR A 250 17.50 10.46 17.31
C TYR A 250 16.07 10.10 16.89
N LEU A 251 15.80 8.83 16.60
CA LEU A 251 14.47 8.32 16.27
C LEU A 251 13.53 8.35 17.48
N GLU A 252 14.00 7.97 18.68
CA GLU A 252 13.28 8.12 19.96
C GLU A 252 13.03 9.61 20.28
N ASN A 253 14.01 10.48 20.00
CA ASN A 253 13.88 11.94 20.08
C ASN A 253 12.85 12.46 19.06
N LYS A 254 12.65 11.77 17.95
CA LYS A 254 11.53 11.97 17.00
C LYS A 254 10.26 11.20 17.36
N GLY A 255 10.30 10.33 18.37
CA GLY A 255 9.15 9.55 18.86
C GLY A 255 8.76 8.37 17.97
N VAL A 256 9.70 7.90 17.13
CA VAL A 256 9.50 6.77 16.22
C VAL A 256 9.94 5.50 16.93
N THR A 257 9.06 4.49 16.97
CA THR A 257 9.34 3.19 17.59
C THR A 257 9.78 2.16 16.55
N LYS A 258 10.31 1.00 16.96
CA LYS A 258 10.59 -0.13 16.05
C LYS A 258 9.38 -0.48 15.18
N GLN A 259 8.19 -0.59 15.79
CA GLN A 259 6.95 -0.88 15.07
C GLN A 259 6.64 0.17 14.00
N SER A 260 6.91 1.45 14.29
CA SER A 260 6.75 2.52 13.30
C SER A 260 7.71 2.35 12.13
N VAL A 261 8.96 1.90 12.37
CA VAL A 261 9.94 1.60 11.31
C VAL A 261 9.46 0.44 10.45
N ASP A 262 8.98 -0.65 11.05
CA ASP A 262 8.46 -1.81 10.31
C ASP A 262 7.26 -1.43 9.42
N ILE A 263 6.38 -0.55 9.92
CA ILE A 263 5.26 0.00 9.13
C ILE A 263 5.76 0.86 7.97
N ILE A 264 6.75 1.72 8.19
CA ILE A 264 7.33 2.56 7.13
C ILE A 264 7.98 1.67 6.07
N LEU A 265 8.78 0.68 6.48
CA LEU A 265 9.42 -0.29 5.60
C LEU A 265 8.38 -1.06 4.78
N GLY A 266 7.31 -1.56 5.42
CA GLY A 266 6.24 -2.27 4.71
C GLY A 266 5.59 -1.41 3.64
N ILE A 267 5.30 -0.13 3.91
CA ILE A 267 4.67 0.77 2.94
C ILE A 267 5.64 1.12 1.79
N LEU A 268 6.91 1.37 2.08
CA LEU A 268 7.91 1.66 1.04
C LEU A 268 8.15 0.42 0.17
N ALA A 269 8.31 -0.75 0.79
CA ALA A 269 8.57 -2.01 0.11
C ALA A 269 7.39 -2.45 -0.76
N SER A 270 6.15 -2.38 -0.24
CA SER A 270 4.95 -2.77 -0.99
C SER A 270 4.70 -1.88 -2.22
N ASN A 271 5.30 -0.69 -2.27
CA ASN A 271 5.22 0.24 -3.39
C ASN A 271 6.47 0.21 -4.29
N GLY A 272 7.43 -0.69 -4.01
CA GLY A 272 8.62 -0.88 -4.84
C GLY A 272 9.68 0.22 -4.73
N ASP A 273 9.69 1.02 -3.65
CA ASP A 273 10.74 2.03 -3.42
C ASP A 273 12.00 1.35 -2.84
N ILE A 274 12.82 0.80 -3.73
CA ILE A 274 14.05 0.08 -3.36
C ILE A 274 15.02 1.00 -2.61
N GLU A 275 15.24 2.22 -3.12
CA GLU A 275 16.25 3.15 -2.59
C GLU A 275 15.97 3.48 -1.12
N ARG A 276 14.76 3.97 -0.80
CA ARG A 276 14.41 4.33 0.57
C ARG A 276 14.27 3.13 1.48
N THR A 277 13.81 1.99 0.95
CA THR A 277 13.72 0.74 1.73
C THR A 277 15.10 0.27 2.15
N LEU A 278 16.07 0.21 1.23
CA LEU A 278 17.44 -0.20 1.53
C LEU A 278 18.13 0.81 2.45
N GLU A 279 18.00 2.12 2.20
CA GLU A 279 18.55 3.14 3.10
C GLU A 279 18.04 2.97 4.53
N LEU A 280 16.72 2.77 4.71
CA LEU A 280 16.12 2.60 6.04
C LEU A 280 16.54 1.28 6.69
N ILE A 281 16.67 0.19 5.92
CA ILE A 281 17.19 -1.10 6.40
C ILE A 281 18.63 -0.95 6.86
N GLU A 282 19.52 -0.40 6.04
CA GLU A 282 20.93 -0.19 6.35
C GLU A 282 21.07 0.68 7.60
N PHE A 283 20.29 1.76 7.67
CA PHE A 283 20.23 2.67 8.81
C PHE A 283 19.77 1.96 10.10
N TYR A 284 18.72 1.14 10.02
CA TYR A 284 18.15 0.46 11.18
C TYR A 284 19.00 -0.74 11.64
N HIS A 285 19.51 -1.56 10.71
CA HIS A 285 20.34 -2.73 11.01
C HIS A 285 21.66 -2.35 11.63
N THR A 286 22.36 -1.40 11.01
CA THR A 286 23.70 -1.05 11.45
C THR A 286 23.65 -0.51 12.88
N HIS A 287 22.63 0.30 13.21
CA HIS A 287 22.42 0.80 14.56
C HIS A 287 22.03 -0.30 15.58
N SER A 288 21.18 -1.24 15.19
CA SER A 288 20.77 -2.35 16.07
C SER A 288 21.95 -3.23 16.48
N VAL A 289 22.85 -3.51 15.53
CA VAL A 289 24.10 -4.26 15.77
C VAL A 289 25.03 -3.54 16.75
N PHE A 290 25.17 -2.21 16.66
CA PHE A 290 25.99 -1.42 17.60
C PHE A 290 25.45 -1.39 19.04
N LYS A 291 24.13 -1.54 19.22
CA LYS A 291 23.51 -1.65 20.56
C LYS A 291 23.63 -3.04 21.18
N GLY A 292 24.14 -4.04 20.45
CA GLY A 292 24.12 -5.44 20.88
C GLY A 292 22.72 -6.05 20.89
N GLU A 293 21.75 -5.40 20.25
CA GLU A 293 20.42 -5.95 20.04
C GLU A 293 20.45 -6.93 18.87
N SER A 294 19.74 -8.05 18.98
CA SER A 294 19.60 -8.99 17.85
C SER A 294 18.72 -8.35 16.78
N ALA A 295 19.33 -7.64 15.84
CA ALA A 295 18.65 -7.27 14.60
C ALA A 295 18.31 -8.57 13.88
N SER A 296 17.03 -8.92 13.75
CA SER A 296 16.62 -10.11 12.99
C SER A 296 16.94 -9.85 11.51
N PRO A 297 17.99 -10.46 10.92
CA PRO A 297 18.39 -10.18 9.55
C PRO A 297 17.32 -10.65 8.55
N GLY A 298 16.47 -11.60 8.96
CA GLY A 298 15.43 -12.19 8.11
C GLY A 298 14.27 -11.24 7.81
N GLU A 299 13.78 -10.46 8.77
CA GLU A 299 12.60 -9.58 8.56
C GLU A 299 12.91 -8.45 7.57
N SER A 300 14.05 -7.78 7.74
CA SER A 300 14.46 -6.73 6.80
C SER A 300 14.84 -7.26 5.44
N PHE A 301 15.37 -8.48 5.37
CA PHE A 301 15.61 -9.14 4.10
C PHE A 301 14.31 -9.35 3.31
N ILE A 302 13.21 -9.70 4.01
CA ILE A 302 11.89 -9.83 3.37
C ILE A 302 11.41 -8.47 2.84
N PHE A 303 11.56 -7.37 3.58
CA PHE A 303 11.20 -6.03 3.07
C PHE A 303 12.04 -5.62 1.86
N ALA A 304 13.35 -5.90 1.86
CA ALA A 304 14.19 -5.67 0.69
C ALA A 304 13.69 -6.48 -0.51
N LEU A 305 13.46 -7.78 -0.34
CA LEU A 305 12.92 -8.64 -1.40
C LEU A 305 11.57 -8.15 -1.92
N GLU A 306 10.66 -7.76 -1.02
CA GLU A 306 9.36 -7.20 -1.38
C GLU A 306 9.54 -5.96 -2.24
N ALA A 307 10.42 -5.02 -1.86
CA ALA A 307 10.70 -3.82 -2.66
C ALA A 307 11.20 -4.17 -4.08
N PHE A 308 12.14 -5.09 -4.22
CA PHE A 308 12.63 -5.54 -5.54
C PHE A 308 11.53 -6.26 -6.36
N CYS A 309 10.65 -7.00 -5.70
CA CYS A 309 9.54 -7.69 -6.34
C CYS A 309 8.41 -6.75 -6.78
N MET A 310 8.15 -5.70 -5.99
CA MET A 310 7.11 -4.70 -6.24
C MET A 310 7.60 -3.55 -7.13
N GLU A 311 8.91 -3.42 -7.36
CA GLU A 311 9.47 -2.49 -8.34
C GLU A 311 8.86 -2.77 -9.73
N THR A 312 7.90 -1.92 -10.09
CA THR A 312 7.39 -1.82 -11.44
C THR A 312 8.39 -0.99 -12.24
N GLY A 313 9.14 -1.63 -13.14
CA GLY A 313 9.87 -0.90 -14.18
C GLY A 313 8.91 -0.02 -15.00
N PRO A 314 9.40 0.83 -15.93
CA PRO A 314 8.58 1.83 -16.63
C PRO A 314 7.22 1.24 -17.02
N SER A 315 6.18 1.87 -16.46
CA SER A 315 4.84 1.33 -16.19
C SER A 315 4.04 1.03 -17.44
N ASP A 316 4.51 1.49 -18.59
CA ASP A 316 3.85 1.30 -19.86
C ASP A 316 4.73 0.45 -20.78
N TRP A 317 4.12 -0.56 -21.40
CA TRP A 317 4.62 -1.16 -22.66
C TRP A 317 4.81 -0.09 -23.75
N GLU A 318 4.24 1.07 -23.49
CA GLU A 318 4.44 2.44 -23.98
C GLU A 318 5.89 2.79 -24.33
N ASP A 319 6.71 2.54 -23.32
CA ASP A 319 8.12 2.91 -23.26
C ASP A 319 9.04 1.69 -23.50
N ALA A 320 8.47 0.58 -24.00
CA ALA A 320 9.27 -0.58 -24.36
C ALA A 320 10.32 -0.17 -25.42
N PRO A 321 11.58 -0.60 -25.28
CA PRO A 321 12.62 -0.29 -26.27
C PRO A 321 12.19 -0.68 -27.68
N LYS A 322 12.59 0.11 -28.68
CA LYS A 322 12.30 -0.13 -30.11
C LYS A 322 12.76 -1.52 -30.61
N ASP A 323 13.67 -2.16 -29.89
CA ASP A 323 14.19 -3.51 -30.15
C ASP A 323 13.68 -4.52 -29.09
N TYR A 324 12.37 -4.58 -28.88
CA TYR A 324 11.76 -5.39 -27.82
C TYR A 324 12.01 -6.90 -27.96
N GLU A 325 12.16 -7.42 -29.19
CA GLU A 325 12.55 -8.82 -29.45
C GLU A 325 13.88 -9.21 -28.79
N ASN A 326 14.78 -8.24 -28.57
CA ASN A 326 16.10 -8.44 -27.96
C ASN A 326 16.16 -7.95 -26.51
N TYR A 327 15.04 -7.53 -25.92
CA TYR A 327 15.02 -7.04 -24.55
C TYR A 327 15.15 -8.19 -23.55
N HIS A 328 16.21 -8.17 -22.74
CA HIS A 328 16.43 -9.12 -21.65
C HIS A 328 16.05 -8.48 -20.31
N ASP A 329 14.96 -8.94 -19.71
CA ASP A 329 14.51 -8.50 -18.39
C ASP A 329 15.38 -9.15 -17.30
N THR A 330 16.25 -8.35 -16.68
CA THR A 330 17.18 -8.78 -15.60
C THR A 330 16.56 -8.67 -14.21
N SER A 331 15.30 -8.29 -14.08
CA SER A 331 14.71 -7.94 -12.79
C SER A 331 14.59 -9.14 -11.83
N VAL A 332 14.30 -10.33 -12.35
CA VAL A 332 14.28 -11.57 -11.56
C VAL A 332 15.70 -12.04 -11.24
N GLU A 333 16.66 -11.85 -12.13
CA GLU A 333 18.08 -12.15 -11.86
C GLU A 333 18.62 -11.35 -10.66
N LYS A 334 18.27 -10.05 -10.56
CA LYS A 334 18.61 -9.22 -9.40
C LYS A 334 18.03 -9.76 -8.08
N ILE A 335 16.78 -10.24 -8.11
CA ILE A 335 16.14 -10.85 -6.94
C ILE A 335 16.83 -12.17 -6.57
N LEU A 336 17.20 -12.98 -7.57
CA LEU A 336 17.92 -14.23 -7.36
C LEU A 336 19.34 -14.01 -6.82
N ASP A 337 20.03 -12.95 -7.25
CA ASP A 337 21.31 -12.54 -6.66
C ASP A 337 21.13 -12.22 -5.16
N LEU A 338 20.07 -11.50 -4.80
CA LEU A 338 19.76 -11.16 -3.40
C LEU A 338 19.44 -12.40 -2.56
N ILE A 339 18.61 -13.32 -3.07
CA ILE A 339 18.32 -14.62 -2.43
C ILE A 339 19.60 -15.45 -2.29
N GLY A 340 20.40 -15.56 -3.35
CA GLY A 340 21.62 -16.35 -3.36
C GLY A 340 22.66 -15.87 -2.36
N ILE A 341 22.79 -14.55 -2.20
CA ILE A 341 23.67 -13.95 -1.18
C ILE A 341 23.16 -14.25 0.22
N TYR A 342 21.85 -14.21 0.45
CA TYR A 342 21.25 -14.49 1.75
C TYR A 342 21.44 -15.95 2.16
N THR A 343 21.05 -16.89 1.29
CA THR A 343 21.15 -18.34 1.56
C THR A 343 22.59 -18.80 1.79
N ALA A 344 23.56 -18.17 1.12
CA ALA A 344 24.98 -18.45 1.33
C ALA A 344 25.52 -17.95 2.69
N ARG A 345 24.88 -16.94 3.30
CA ARG A 345 25.35 -16.29 4.55
C ARG A 345 24.57 -16.72 5.79
N SER A 346 23.31 -17.13 5.65
CA SER A 346 22.42 -17.45 6.77
C SER A 346 22.64 -18.88 7.28
N VAL A 347 23.32 -19.04 8.41
CA VAL A 347 23.51 -20.36 9.06
C VAL A 347 22.30 -20.75 9.93
N ASP A 348 21.60 -19.76 10.51
CA ASP A 348 20.60 -20.00 11.57
C ASP A 348 19.14 -19.66 11.21
N SER A 349 18.87 -18.98 10.07
CA SER A 349 17.50 -18.61 9.65
C SER A 349 17.23 -19.05 8.21
N LYS A 350 16.41 -20.11 8.05
CA LYS A 350 16.00 -20.61 6.74
C LYS A 350 14.81 -19.79 6.24
N LEU A 351 14.98 -19.14 5.10
CA LEU A 351 13.91 -18.47 4.37
C LEU A 351 12.98 -19.51 3.74
N ASP A 352 11.67 -19.43 4.00
CA ASP A 352 10.66 -20.30 3.38
C ASP A 352 10.10 -19.61 2.12
N TYR A 353 9.72 -20.39 1.09
CA TYR A 353 9.05 -19.85 -0.09
C TYR A 353 7.70 -19.21 0.30
N LYS A 354 7.06 -19.68 1.37
CA LYS A 354 5.80 -19.11 1.88
C LYS A 354 5.92 -17.64 2.24
N ASP A 355 7.10 -17.21 2.70
CA ASP A 355 7.35 -15.83 3.13
C ASP A 355 7.46 -14.87 1.93
N ILE A 356 7.88 -15.37 0.77
CA ILE A 356 8.25 -14.51 -0.39
C ILE A 356 7.42 -14.79 -1.66
N SER A 357 6.68 -15.90 -1.71
CA SER A 357 6.02 -16.37 -2.94
C SER A 357 4.96 -15.41 -3.48
N ASN A 358 4.28 -14.65 -2.61
CA ASN A 358 3.30 -13.65 -3.04
C ASN A 358 3.98 -12.52 -3.82
N PHE A 359 5.07 -11.97 -3.29
CA PHE A 359 5.83 -10.89 -3.93
C PHE A 359 6.51 -11.40 -5.21
N MET A 360 7.13 -12.59 -5.16
CA MET A 360 7.71 -13.23 -6.35
C MET A 360 6.67 -13.47 -7.44
N SER A 361 5.46 -13.92 -7.07
CA SER A 361 4.35 -14.10 -8.00
C SER A 361 3.91 -12.78 -8.64
N ASN A 362 3.92 -11.67 -7.90
CA ASN A 362 3.70 -10.35 -8.47
C ASN A 362 4.78 -10.01 -9.51
N LYS A 363 6.06 -10.27 -9.21
CA LYS A 363 7.15 -10.06 -10.15
C LYS A 363 7.02 -10.91 -11.41
N PHE A 364 6.67 -12.19 -11.28
CA PHE A 364 6.47 -13.09 -12.42
C PHE A 364 5.30 -12.64 -13.31
N THR A 365 4.24 -12.10 -12.72
CA THR A 365 3.09 -11.56 -13.46
C THR A 365 3.48 -10.33 -14.28
N HIS A 366 4.43 -9.54 -13.80
CA HIS A 366 4.92 -8.31 -14.45
C HIS A 366 6.24 -8.52 -15.22
N PHE A 367 6.71 -9.76 -15.34
CA PHE A 367 7.93 -10.08 -16.08
C PHE A 367 7.77 -9.71 -17.55
N LYS A 368 8.75 -9.00 -18.11
CA LYS A 368 8.72 -8.56 -19.51
C LYS A 368 9.38 -9.60 -20.39
N ALA A 369 8.57 -10.32 -21.17
CA ALA A 369 9.05 -11.24 -22.20
C ALA A 369 8.36 -10.97 -23.54
N TYR A 370 9.06 -11.19 -24.64
CA TYR A 370 8.47 -11.08 -25.97
C TYR A 370 7.41 -12.17 -26.20
N ASP A 371 6.19 -11.75 -26.52
CA ASP A 371 5.10 -12.61 -27.00
C ASP A 371 4.43 -11.96 -28.21
N HIS A 372 4.49 -12.65 -29.35
CA HIS A 372 3.91 -12.19 -30.62
C HIS A 372 2.39 -11.95 -30.54
N HIS A 373 1.68 -12.59 -29.59
CA HIS A 373 0.26 -12.34 -29.33
C HIS A 373 0.01 -11.08 -28.50
N ILE A 374 0.95 -10.71 -27.62
CA ILE A 374 0.90 -9.45 -26.85
C ILE A 374 1.20 -8.28 -27.80
N GLU A 375 2.19 -8.43 -28.68
CA GLU A 375 2.50 -7.46 -29.73
C GLU A 375 1.30 -7.20 -30.65
N ALA A 376 0.62 -8.25 -31.12
CA ALA A 376 -0.59 -8.10 -31.93
C ALA A 376 -1.73 -7.37 -31.20
N LYS A 377 -1.88 -7.56 -29.88
CA LYS A 377 -2.84 -6.82 -29.05
C LYS A 377 -2.43 -5.37 -28.83
N LEU A 378 -1.13 -5.08 -28.73
CA LEU A 378 -0.59 -3.72 -28.63
C LEU A 378 -0.82 -2.94 -29.94
N GLN A 379 -0.53 -3.54 -31.09
CA GLN A 379 -0.81 -2.96 -32.41
C GLN A 379 -2.32 -2.73 -32.64
N GLN A 380 -3.19 -3.59 -32.07
CA GLN A 380 -4.64 -3.36 -32.05
C GLN A 380 -5.07 -2.24 -31.08
N LYS A 381 -4.42 -2.07 -29.92
CA LYS A 381 -4.70 -0.96 -29.00
C LYS A 381 -4.25 0.38 -29.58
N GLU A 382 -3.12 0.44 -30.29
CA GLU A 382 -2.67 1.65 -31.00
C GLU A 382 -3.66 2.08 -32.10
N SER A 383 -4.34 1.14 -32.75
CA SER A 383 -5.40 1.47 -33.73
C SER A 383 -6.73 1.89 -33.09
N PHE A 384 -6.98 1.53 -31.82
CA PHE A 384 -8.19 1.92 -31.07
C PHE A 384 -8.03 3.16 -30.18
N ARG A 385 -6.82 3.70 -30.03
CA ARG A 385 -6.53 4.92 -29.25
C ARG A 385 -7.17 6.20 -29.79
N LEU A 386 -7.90 6.14 -30.91
CA LEU A 386 -8.70 7.27 -31.35
C LEU A 386 -9.99 7.47 -30.54
N HIS A 387 -10.50 6.46 -29.85
CA HIS A 387 -11.79 6.57 -29.14
C HIS A 387 -11.76 5.91 -27.76
N LYS A 388 -11.92 6.77 -26.73
CA LYS A 388 -12.56 6.54 -25.42
C LYS A 388 -11.64 6.56 -24.20
N GLU A 389 -11.51 7.76 -23.63
CA GLU A 389 -11.44 7.95 -22.17
C GLU A 389 -12.77 7.48 -21.56
N LEU A 390 -12.74 6.46 -20.71
CA LEU A 390 -13.75 6.19 -19.66
C LEU A 390 -13.22 5.07 -18.75
N GLU A 391 -12.93 5.47 -17.51
CA GLU A 391 -13.05 4.74 -16.24
C GLU A 391 -12.67 3.25 -16.18
N LEU A 392 -11.73 2.94 -15.29
CA LEU A 392 -11.85 1.79 -14.39
C LEU A 392 -11.01 2.01 -13.12
N VAL A 393 -11.70 2.38 -12.04
CA VAL A 393 -11.23 2.21 -10.67
C VAL A 393 -11.25 0.71 -10.37
N GLN A 394 -10.08 0.10 -10.16
CA GLN A 394 -9.97 -1.26 -9.62
C GLN A 394 -9.30 -1.22 -8.24
N HIS A 395 -9.84 -2.02 -7.32
CA HIS A 395 -9.32 -2.20 -5.96
C HIS A 395 -7.89 -2.78 -5.96
N PRO A 396 -7.05 -2.51 -4.94
CA PRO A 396 -5.59 -2.68 -5.02
C PRO A 396 -5.09 -4.12 -4.84
N SER A 397 -5.93 -5.14 -4.68
CA SER A 397 -5.46 -6.42 -4.13
C SER A 397 -4.95 -7.45 -5.14
N VAL A 398 -5.11 -7.24 -6.45
CA VAL A 398 -4.42 -8.02 -7.50
C VAL A 398 -4.32 -7.14 -8.75
N GLN A 399 -3.23 -6.38 -8.89
CA GLN A 399 -2.92 -5.73 -10.16
C GLN A 399 -2.56 -6.83 -11.17
N THR A 400 -3.53 -7.25 -11.98
CA THR A 400 -3.23 -8.05 -13.17
C THR A 400 -2.56 -7.16 -14.19
N SER A 401 -1.38 -7.55 -14.69
CA SER A 401 -0.77 -6.92 -15.85
C SER A 401 -1.84 -6.67 -16.94
N PRO A 402 -1.83 -5.51 -17.62
CA PRO A 402 -2.82 -5.17 -18.66
C PRO A 402 -2.84 -6.14 -19.85
N PHE A 403 -1.94 -7.13 -19.88
CA PHE A 403 -1.80 -8.17 -20.90
C PHE A 403 -2.08 -9.60 -20.39
N GLY A 404 -2.42 -9.77 -19.11
CA GLY A 404 -2.60 -11.07 -18.46
C GLY A 404 -1.29 -11.68 -17.96
N ASN A 405 -1.35 -12.89 -17.41
CA ASN A 405 -0.17 -13.60 -16.93
C ASN A 405 0.65 -14.14 -18.12
N ILE A 406 1.82 -13.55 -18.37
CA ILE A 406 2.71 -13.96 -19.47
C ILE A 406 3.26 -15.37 -19.29
N MET A 407 3.38 -15.83 -18.04
CA MET A 407 3.85 -17.17 -17.69
C MET A 407 2.82 -18.26 -18.02
N ALA A 408 1.61 -17.91 -18.44
CA ALA A 408 0.65 -18.86 -19.01
C ALA A 408 1.10 -19.39 -20.39
N ASN A 409 1.98 -18.67 -21.10
CA ASN A 409 2.56 -19.14 -22.34
C ASN A 409 3.67 -20.17 -22.05
N MET A 410 3.46 -21.43 -22.45
CA MET A 410 4.37 -22.54 -22.16
C MET A 410 5.79 -22.34 -22.73
N ASN A 411 5.94 -21.63 -23.85
CA ASN A 411 7.26 -21.33 -24.42
C ASN A 411 8.01 -20.31 -23.56
N ILE A 412 7.30 -19.30 -23.06
CA ILE A 412 7.86 -18.28 -22.18
C ILE A 412 8.20 -18.90 -20.84
N LEU A 413 7.31 -19.70 -20.26
CA LEU A 413 7.58 -20.46 -19.03
C LEU A 413 8.83 -21.33 -19.17
N LYS A 414 8.96 -22.05 -20.29
CA LYS A 414 10.14 -22.86 -20.59
C LYS A 414 11.42 -22.01 -20.60
N SER A 415 11.41 -20.91 -21.35
CA SER A 415 12.56 -20.00 -21.46
C SER A 415 12.92 -19.42 -20.09
N PHE A 416 11.91 -18.98 -19.35
CA PHE A 416 12.02 -18.38 -18.02
C PHE A 416 12.65 -19.33 -17.01
N VAL A 417 12.16 -20.57 -16.88
CA VAL A 417 12.77 -21.56 -15.98
C VAL A 417 14.20 -21.85 -16.41
N SER A 418 14.44 -22.03 -17.71
CA SER A 418 15.78 -22.33 -18.23
C SER A 418 16.80 -21.22 -17.96
N SER A 419 16.45 -19.98 -18.25
CA SER A 419 17.37 -18.84 -18.12
C SER A 419 17.73 -18.58 -16.66
N HIS A 420 16.76 -18.58 -15.76
CA HIS A 420 16.97 -18.22 -14.36
C HIS A 420 17.65 -19.33 -13.57
N VAL A 421 17.36 -20.61 -13.83
CA VAL A 421 18.11 -21.71 -13.19
C VAL A 421 19.57 -21.71 -13.68
N LYS A 422 19.81 -21.52 -14.98
CA LYS A 422 21.18 -21.38 -15.52
C LYS A 422 21.91 -20.19 -14.91
N PHE A 423 21.21 -19.07 -14.68
CA PHE A 423 21.77 -17.91 -14.00
C PHE A 423 22.24 -18.28 -12.59
N VAL A 424 21.38 -18.90 -11.77
CA VAL A 424 21.73 -19.34 -10.40
C VAL A 424 22.92 -20.31 -10.41
N GLN A 425 22.94 -21.26 -11.35
CA GLN A 425 24.05 -22.18 -11.53
C GLN A 425 25.36 -21.47 -11.92
N SER A 426 25.29 -20.50 -12.84
CA SER A 426 26.45 -19.74 -13.31
C SER A 426 27.09 -18.87 -12.22
N ARG A 427 26.31 -18.51 -11.21
CA ARG A 427 26.76 -17.77 -10.02
C ARG A 427 27.27 -18.66 -8.90
N GLU A 428 27.20 -19.99 -9.06
CA GLU A 428 27.60 -20.98 -8.05
C GLU A 428 26.85 -20.80 -6.71
N TYR A 429 25.60 -20.36 -6.74
CA TYR A 429 24.78 -20.24 -5.54
C TYR A 429 24.39 -21.60 -4.94
N PRO A 430 24.06 -21.66 -3.63
CA PRO A 430 23.61 -22.89 -2.98
C PRO A 430 22.38 -23.51 -3.64
N ALA A 431 22.23 -24.83 -3.56
CA ALA A 431 21.10 -25.58 -4.14
C ALA A 431 19.75 -25.16 -3.52
N GLU A 432 19.78 -24.67 -2.29
CA GLU A 432 18.65 -24.09 -1.57
C GLU A 432 18.05 -22.89 -2.33
N THR A 433 18.88 -22.07 -2.99
CA THR A 433 18.43 -20.94 -3.82
C THR A 433 17.62 -21.43 -5.01
N VAL A 434 18.09 -22.50 -5.67
CA VAL A 434 17.39 -23.13 -6.80
C VAL A 434 16.06 -23.70 -6.32
N THR A 435 16.06 -24.41 -5.19
CA THR A 435 14.86 -25.00 -4.58
C THR A 435 13.82 -23.94 -4.23
N LEU A 436 14.24 -22.84 -3.59
CA LEU A 436 13.36 -21.73 -3.23
C LEU A 436 12.75 -21.05 -4.46
N PHE A 437 13.55 -20.81 -5.49
CA PHE A 437 13.09 -20.27 -6.77
C PHE A 437 12.07 -21.20 -7.43
N ILE A 438 12.37 -22.49 -7.50
CA ILE A 438 11.45 -23.50 -8.06
C ILE A 438 10.14 -23.52 -7.28
N ASN A 439 10.17 -23.52 -5.94
CA ASN A 439 8.97 -23.49 -5.12
C ASN A 439 8.12 -22.23 -5.39
N CYS A 440 8.75 -21.07 -5.56
CA CYS A 440 8.03 -19.84 -5.95
C CYS A 440 7.38 -19.96 -7.34
N VAL A 441 8.10 -20.50 -8.33
CA VAL A 441 7.58 -20.70 -9.70
C VAL A 441 6.44 -21.72 -9.71
N LEU A 442 6.62 -22.88 -9.06
CA LEU A 442 5.60 -23.91 -8.98
C LEU A 442 4.35 -23.38 -8.25
N ASN A 443 4.52 -22.62 -7.16
CA ASN A 443 3.40 -22.03 -6.45
C ASN A 443 2.66 -21.00 -7.32
N HIS A 444 3.38 -20.14 -8.05
CA HIS A 444 2.78 -19.21 -9.00
C HIS A 444 1.96 -19.94 -10.07
N ILE A 445 2.50 -21.01 -10.67
CA ILE A 445 1.80 -21.83 -11.67
C ILE A 445 0.58 -22.52 -11.05
N ASN A 446 0.70 -23.07 -9.85
CA ASN A 446 -0.41 -23.69 -9.12
C ASN A 446 -1.57 -22.72 -8.87
N VAL A 447 -1.29 -21.43 -8.63
CA VAL A 447 -2.32 -20.40 -8.42
C VAL A 447 -2.90 -19.88 -9.74
N THR A 448 -2.11 -19.82 -10.80
CA THR A 448 -2.47 -19.07 -12.03
C THR A 448 -2.73 -19.93 -13.27
N SER A 449 -2.39 -21.22 -13.23
CA SER A 449 -2.42 -22.12 -14.39
C SER A 449 -2.91 -23.53 -14.02
N ASN A 450 -2.86 -24.46 -14.98
CA ASN A 450 -3.19 -25.87 -14.78
C ASN A 450 -1.94 -26.74 -14.55
N PHE A 451 -2.15 -27.99 -14.17
CA PHE A 451 -1.06 -28.94 -13.89
C PHE A 451 -0.11 -29.16 -15.08
N SER A 452 -0.54 -28.94 -16.32
CA SER A 452 0.35 -29.04 -17.48
C SER A 452 1.48 -28.00 -17.45
N GLY A 453 1.25 -26.83 -16.84
CA GLY A 453 2.30 -25.84 -16.59
C GLY A 453 3.37 -26.35 -15.61
N ILE A 454 2.95 -27.07 -14.56
CA ILE A 454 3.87 -27.71 -13.61
C ILE A 454 4.74 -28.72 -14.35
N ILE A 455 4.14 -29.59 -15.17
CA ILE A 455 4.87 -30.55 -15.99
C ILE A 455 5.90 -29.87 -16.88
N GLN A 456 5.51 -28.79 -17.56
CA GLN A 456 6.43 -28.08 -18.44
C GLN A 456 7.64 -27.53 -17.69
N ALA A 457 7.43 -26.96 -16.50
CA ALA A 457 8.53 -26.50 -15.64
C ALA A 457 9.44 -27.67 -15.24
N LEU A 458 8.88 -28.81 -14.81
CA LEU A 458 9.66 -29.99 -14.42
C LEU A 458 10.45 -30.61 -15.60
N ILE A 459 9.87 -30.64 -16.81
CA ILE A 459 10.58 -31.06 -18.04
C ILE A 459 11.81 -30.19 -18.27
N GLU A 460 11.68 -28.88 -18.13
CA GLU A 460 12.83 -28.00 -18.31
C GLU A 460 13.89 -28.19 -17.23
N LEU A 461 13.50 -28.41 -15.98
CA LEU A 461 14.45 -28.76 -14.91
C LEU A 461 15.20 -30.07 -15.24
N GLN A 462 14.50 -31.10 -15.70
CA GLN A 462 15.09 -32.38 -16.14
C GLN A 462 16.05 -32.21 -17.33
N ASN A 463 15.75 -31.28 -18.25
CA ASN A 463 16.63 -30.96 -19.38
C ASN A 463 17.91 -30.25 -18.94
N LEU A 464 17.85 -29.46 -17.86
CA LEU A 464 19.02 -28.76 -17.29
C LEU A 464 19.90 -29.68 -16.45
N ASN A 465 19.29 -30.57 -15.67
CA ASN A 465 19.99 -31.52 -14.83
C ASN A 465 19.25 -32.87 -14.79
N ALA A 466 19.96 -33.95 -15.09
CA ALA A 466 19.39 -35.29 -15.05
C ALA A 466 18.88 -35.67 -13.65
N ASN A 467 19.52 -35.13 -12.60
CA ASN A 467 19.18 -35.34 -11.19
C ASN A 467 18.39 -34.16 -10.61
N PHE A 468 17.56 -33.48 -11.41
CA PHE A 468 16.79 -32.30 -10.96
C PHE A 468 15.92 -32.56 -9.71
N SER A 469 15.61 -33.83 -9.39
CA SER A 469 14.92 -34.22 -8.16
C SER A 469 15.64 -33.80 -6.88
N GLU A 470 16.96 -33.55 -6.93
CA GLU A 470 17.73 -32.99 -5.82
C GLU A 470 17.34 -31.53 -5.50
N TRP A 471 16.68 -30.84 -6.44
CA TRP A 471 16.15 -29.49 -6.26
C TRP A 471 14.68 -29.45 -5.86
N LEU A 472 14.06 -30.62 -5.63
CA LEU A 472 12.69 -30.73 -5.17
C LEU A 472 12.68 -31.16 -3.71
N ASP A 473 12.07 -30.34 -2.86
CA ASP A 473 11.86 -30.64 -1.45
C ASP A 473 10.40 -31.03 -1.16
N GLN A 474 10.09 -31.24 0.12
CA GLN A 474 8.74 -31.62 0.53
C GLN A 474 7.70 -30.58 0.09
N ASP A 475 8.04 -29.28 0.19
CA ASP A 475 7.15 -28.21 -0.25
C ASP A 475 6.93 -28.24 -1.77
N SER A 476 7.96 -28.55 -2.58
CA SER A 476 7.79 -28.77 -4.02
C SER A 476 6.75 -29.85 -4.31
N TYR A 477 6.83 -30.99 -3.62
CA TYR A 477 5.88 -32.09 -3.80
C TYR A 477 4.47 -31.71 -3.33
N ASP A 478 4.34 -30.98 -2.22
CA ASP A 478 3.05 -30.49 -1.73
C ASP A 478 2.38 -29.56 -2.75
N ILE A 479 3.15 -28.65 -3.38
CA ILE A 479 2.64 -27.76 -4.44
C ILE A 479 2.20 -28.57 -5.68
N ILE A 480 3.01 -29.54 -6.12
CA ILE A 480 2.68 -30.42 -7.24
C ILE A 480 1.38 -31.17 -6.95
N LEU A 481 1.23 -31.76 -5.77
CA LEU A 481 0.03 -32.50 -5.38
C LEU A 481 -1.22 -31.61 -5.26
N ASN A 482 -1.06 -30.38 -4.76
CA ASN A 482 -2.15 -29.41 -4.73
C ASN A 482 -2.62 -29.04 -6.14
N SER A 483 -1.69 -28.79 -7.08
CA SER A 483 -2.02 -28.48 -8.48
C SER A 483 -2.71 -29.67 -9.18
N LEU A 484 -2.27 -30.89 -8.86
CA LEU A 484 -2.88 -32.13 -9.33
C LEU A 484 -4.34 -32.25 -8.88
N ALA A 485 -4.60 -32.00 -7.59
CA ALA A 485 -5.93 -32.07 -7.01
C ALA A 485 -6.93 -31.12 -7.68
N GLN A 486 -6.47 -29.92 -8.05
CA GLN A 486 -7.27 -28.92 -8.76
C GLN A 486 -7.54 -29.27 -10.22
N SER A 487 -6.57 -29.92 -10.89
CA SER A 487 -6.66 -30.25 -12.33
C SER A 487 -7.41 -31.56 -12.61
N GLY A 488 -7.40 -32.50 -11.67
CA GLY A 488 -8.19 -33.73 -11.76
C GLY A 488 -7.68 -34.78 -12.72
N LEU A 489 -6.38 -35.00 -12.68
CA LEU A 489 -5.67 -35.95 -13.52
C LEU A 489 -5.54 -37.28 -12.77
N LYS A 490 -6.38 -38.25 -13.14
CA LYS A 490 -6.52 -39.55 -12.49
C LYS A 490 -5.32 -40.45 -12.69
N MET A 491 -4.85 -40.57 -13.92
CA MET A 491 -3.76 -41.49 -14.28
C MET A 491 -2.44 -40.95 -13.75
N VAL A 492 -2.21 -39.64 -13.93
CA VAL A 492 -1.08 -38.94 -13.31
C VAL A 492 -1.10 -39.11 -11.80
N SER A 493 -2.26 -38.94 -11.16
CA SER A 493 -2.41 -39.13 -9.71
C SER A 493 -2.00 -40.52 -9.26
N LEU A 494 -2.43 -41.57 -9.97
CA LEU A 494 -2.09 -42.94 -9.64
C LEU A 494 -0.60 -43.20 -9.78
N HIS A 495 0.02 -42.66 -10.84
CA HIS A 495 1.44 -42.80 -11.07
C HIS A 495 2.26 -42.12 -9.97
N LEU A 496 1.96 -40.85 -9.66
CA LEU A 496 2.63 -40.10 -8.59
C LEU A 496 2.41 -40.73 -7.21
N PHE A 497 1.23 -41.27 -6.93
CA PHE A 497 0.98 -42.01 -5.70
C PHE A 497 1.90 -43.22 -5.57
N LYS A 498 2.01 -44.05 -6.63
CA LYS A 498 2.90 -45.23 -6.64
C LYS A 498 4.36 -44.81 -6.46
N TYR A 499 4.78 -43.74 -7.13
CA TYR A 499 6.13 -43.19 -7.01
C TYR A 499 6.43 -42.69 -5.59
N LEU A 500 5.64 -41.76 -5.04
CA LEU A 500 5.90 -41.16 -3.73
C LEU A 500 5.84 -42.18 -2.60
N ARG A 501 4.86 -43.09 -2.64
CA ARG A 501 4.72 -44.13 -1.61
C ARG A 501 5.91 -45.09 -1.55
N SER A 502 6.63 -45.26 -2.67
CA SER A 502 7.86 -46.06 -2.70
C SER A 502 9.07 -45.38 -2.03
N ARG A 503 8.99 -44.06 -1.80
CA ARG A 503 10.11 -43.24 -1.30
C ARG A 503 9.84 -42.64 0.08
N THR A 504 8.61 -42.25 0.37
CA THR A 504 8.25 -41.52 1.60
C THR A 504 6.91 -41.99 2.16
N LYS A 505 6.70 -41.74 3.46
CA LYS A 505 5.38 -41.92 4.09
C LYS A 505 4.47 -40.77 3.66
N LEU A 506 3.29 -41.10 3.13
CA LEU A 506 2.32 -40.09 2.70
C LEU A 506 1.57 -39.49 3.90
N THR A 507 1.33 -38.18 3.86
CA THR A 507 0.55 -37.44 4.86
C THR A 507 -0.96 -37.55 4.60
N HIS A 508 -1.79 -37.17 5.59
CA HIS A 508 -3.24 -37.05 5.39
C HIS A 508 -3.58 -36.08 4.24
N GLU A 509 -2.83 -34.99 4.12
CA GLU A 509 -2.95 -33.98 3.08
C GLU A 509 -2.62 -34.55 1.69
N HIS A 510 -1.56 -35.37 1.56
CA HIS A 510 -1.25 -36.04 0.29
C HIS A 510 -2.42 -36.92 -0.17
N TYR A 511 -2.97 -37.72 0.75
CA TYR A 511 -4.13 -38.55 0.45
C TYR A 511 -5.34 -37.71 0.04
N ALA A 512 -5.60 -36.58 0.71
CA ALA A 512 -6.66 -35.66 0.33
C ALA A 512 -6.46 -35.12 -1.10
N CYS A 513 -5.23 -34.81 -1.51
CA CYS A 513 -4.91 -34.35 -2.86
C CYS A 513 -5.16 -35.44 -3.92
N PHE A 514 -4.69 -36.67 -3.69
CA PHE A 514 -4.91 -37.79 -4.60
C PHE A 514 -6.39 -38.14 -4.75
N ILE A 515 -7.12 -38.19 -3.62
CA ILE A 515 -8.56 -38.42 -3.61
C ILE A 515 -9.27 -37.28 -4.35
N SER A 516 -8.96 -36.02 -4.04
CA SER A 516 -9.55 -34.87 -4.74
C SER A 516 -9.31 -34.90 -6.25
N SER A 517 -8.14 -35.37 -6.70
CA SER A 517 -7.84 -35.48 -8.13
C SER A 517 -8.82 -36.43 -8.85
N ILE A 518 -9.16 -37.55 -8.22
CA ILE A 518 -9.96 -38.59 -8.87
C ILE A 518 -11.48 -38.36 -8.84
N LEU A 519 -11.99 -37.44 -8.03
CA LEU A 519 -13.44 -37.16 -7.87
C LEU A 519 -14.05 -36.39 -9.07
N ARG A 520 -13.82 -36.90 -10.29
CA ARG A 520 -14.35 -36.42 -11.58
C ARG A 520 -14.68 -37.64 -12.45
N GLY A 521 -15.74 -37.66 -13.25
CA GLY A 521 -16.17 -38.85 -14.00
C GLY A 521 -16.38 -40.08 -13.11
N ASP A 522 -16.10 -41.28 -13.61
CA ASP A 522 -16.16 -42.53 -12.83
C ASP A 522 -14.93 -42.73 -11.94
N PHE A 523 -15.11 -42.64 -10.62
CA PHE A 523 -14.03 -42.60 -9.63
C PHE A 523 -13.97 -43.83 -8.71
N HIS A 524 -14.95 -44.73 -8.78
CA HIS A 524 -15.17 -45.75 -7.74
C HIS A 524 -13.95 -46.65 -7.50
N SER A 525 -13.36 -47.19 -8.57
CA SER A 525 -12.20 -48.10 -8.48
C SER A 525 -10.97 -47.44 -7.86
N GLN A 526 -10.66 -46.20 -8.26
CA GLN A 526 -9.51 -45.46 -7.73
C GLN A 526 -9.74 -44.97 -6.30
N LEU A 527 -10.98 -44.62 -5.96
CA LEU A 527 -11.33 -44.22 -4.60
C LEU A 527 -11.13 -45.39 -3.64
N HIS A 528 -11.61 -46.58 -4.01
CA HIS A 528 -11.39 -47.79 -3.23
C HIS A 528 -9.88 -48.04 -3.02
N TYR A 529 -9.08 -47.93 -4.08
CA TYR A 529 -7.64 -48.10 -4.04
C TYR A 529 -6.93 -47.11 -3.09
N TYR A 530 -7.21 -45.81 -3.18
CA TYR A 530 -6.58 -44.85 -2.27
C TYR A 530 -7.06 -45.01 -0.83
N MET A 531 -8.35 -45.27 -0.61
CA MET A 531 -8.89 -45.43 0.73
C MET A 531 -8.34 -46.68 1.42
N TYR A 532 -8.11 -47.78 0.70
CA TYR A 532 -7.41 -48.96 1.22
C TYR A 532 -6.04 -48.60 1.80
N TYR A 533 -5.22 -47.90 1.03
CA TYR A 533 -3.88 -47.51 1.48
C TYR A 533 -3.89 -46.44 2.56
N TYR A 534 -4.82 -45.50 2.50
CA TYR A 534 -5.04 -44.53 3.56
C TYR A 534 -5.33 -45.25 4.88
N SER A 535 -6.34 -46.13 4.89
CA SER A 535 -6.73 -46.88 6.09
C SER A 535 -5.55 -47.69 6.63
N LYS A 536 -4.74 -48.30 5.75
CA LYS A 536 -3.54 -49.04 6.13
C LYS A 536 -2.45 -48.17 6.75
N ASP A 537 -2.22 -46.96 6.24
CA ASP A 537 -1.14 -46.08 6.70
C ASP A 537 -1.48 -45.34 8.01
N TYR A 538 -2.77 -45.24 8.34
CA TYR A 538 -3.34 -44.47 9.46
C TYR A 538 -4.29 -45.24 10.37
N ASP A 539 -4.26 -46.57 10.34
CA ASP A 539 -5.10 -47.44 11.17
C ASP A 539 -6.60 -47.10 11.12
N GLY A 540 -7.08 -46.75 9.92
CA GLY A 540 -8.46 -46.33 9.66
C GLY A 540 -8.82 -44.90 10.08
N HIS A 541 -7.89 -44.09 10.60
CA HIS A 541 -8.14 -42.70 10.96
C HIS A 541 -8.11 -41.80 9.72
N ILE A 542 -9.28 -41.32 9.32
CA ILE A 542 -9.43 -40.44 8.15
C ILE A 542 -9.37 -38.97 8.61
N GLY A 543 -8.47 -38.20 7.99
CA GLY A 543 -8.31 -36.78 8.27
C GLY A 543 -9.53 -35.94 7.86
N PRO A 544 -9.73 -34.76 8.49
CA PRO A 544 -10.94 -33.95 8.33
C PRO A 544 -11.16 -33.46 6.90
N LYS A 545 -10.08 -33.11 6.17
CA LYS A 545 -10.17 -32.66 4.77
C LYS A 545 -10.69 -33.76 3.84
N THR A 546 -10.19 -34.99 3.98
CA THR A 546 -10.65 -36.14 3.21
C THR A 546 -12.09 -36.50 3.55
N LYS A 547 -12.43 -36.49 4.84
CA LYS A 547 -13.81 -36.72 5.29
C LYS A 547 -14.78 -35.72 4.64
N HIS A 548 -14.47 -34.43 4.71
CA HIS A 548 -15.28 -33.38 4.09
C HIS A 548 -15.42 -33.56 2.57
N LEU A 549 -14.34 -33.92 1.87
CA LEU A 549 -14.37 -34.21 0.43
C LEU A 549 -15.36 -35.34 0.11
N LEU A 550 -15.37 -36.41 0.88
CA LEU A 550 -16.22 -37.58 0.64
C LEU A 550 -17.68 -37.34 1.05
N GLU A 551 -17.92 -36.62 2.14
CA GLU A 551 -19.27 -36.22 2.58
C GLU A 551 -19.94 -35.26 1.59
N SER A 552 -19.15 -34.48 0.84
CA SER A 552 -19.67 -33.57 -0.18
C SER A 552 -20.17 -34.26 -1.46
N LEU A 553 -19.97 -35.57 -1.60
CA LEU A 553 -20.38 -36.31 -2.79
C LEU A 553 -21.90 -36.53 -2.84
N PRO A 554 -22.54 -36.37 -4.02
CA PRO A 554 -23.97 -36.62 -4.15
C PRO A 554 -24.33 -38.08 -3.83
N ALA A 555 -25.29 -38.28 -2.93
CA ALA A 555 -25.73 -39.61 -2.52
C ALA A 555 -26.15 -40.50 -3.70
N THR A 556 -26.73 -39.90 -4.75
CA THR A 556 -27.14 -40.59 -5.98
C THR A 556 -25.98 -41.31 -6.66
N VAL A 557 -24.80 -40.70 -6.68
CA VAL A 557 -23.59 -41.23 -7.33
C VAL A 557 -22.91 -42.27 -6.43
N THR A 558 -22.87 -42.00 -5.12
CA THR A 558 -22.20 -42.90 -4.17
C THR A 558 -22.89 -44.26 -4.03
N LYS A 559 -24.21 -44.31 -4.25
CA LYS A 559 -25.04 -45.53 -4.20
C LYS A 559 -24.97 -46.38 -5.46
N GLU A 560 -24.37 -45.88 -6.54
CA GLU A 560 -24.18 -46.68 -7.77
C GLU A 560 -23.14 -47.80 -7.57
N ASN A 561 -22.31 -47.72 -6.53
CA ASN A 561 -21.26 -48.68 -6.23
C ASN A 561 -21.24 -49.04 -4.73
N SER A 562 -21.41 -50.33 -4.42
CA SER A 562 -21.50 -50.83 -3.04
C SER A 562 -20.25 -50.60 -2.21
N ASP A 563 -19.06 -50.65 -2.81
CA ASP A 563 -17.81 -50.39 -2.08
C ASP A 563 -17.68 -48.92 -1.70
N THR A 564 -18.05 -48.02 -2.62
CA THR A 564 -18.07 -46.57 -2.37
C THR A 564 -19.08 -46.19 -1.32
N GLU A 565 -20.30 -46.73 -1.39
CA GLU A 565 -21.34 -46.54 -0.37
C GLU A 565 -20.84 -47.02 1.00
N ARG A 566 -20.21 -48.21 1.06
CA ARG A 566 -19.63 -48.74 2.30
C ARG A 566 -18.54 -47.84 2.86
N ILE A 567 -17.63 -47.33 2.02
CA ILE A 567 -16.58 -46.40 2.47
C ILE A 567 -17.21 -45.17 3.12
N ILE A 568 -18.22 -44.58 2.49
CA ILE A 568 -18.85 -43.34 2.96
C ILE A 568 -19.65 -43.56 4.25
N MET A 569 -20.38 -44.67 4.36
CA MET A 569 -21.13 -45.01 5.58
C MET A 569 -20.24 -45.28 6.79
N ASN A 570 -18.95 -45.59 6.58
CA ASN A 570 -18.03 -45.93 7.65
C ASN A 570 -16.98 -44.84 7.93
N LEU A 571 -17.13 -43.62 7.40
CA LEU A 571 -16.18 -42.53 7.64
C LEU A 571 -16.04 -42.15 9.12
N ASP A 572 -17.08 -42.37 9.92
CA ASP A 572 -17.10 -42.09 11.37
C ASP A 572 -16.62 -43.25 12.24
N ASN A 573 -16.43 -44.44 11.64
CA ASN A 573 -16.04 -45.62 12.39
C ASN A 573 -14.52 -45.65 12.57
N LEU A 574 -14.06 -45.48 13.81
CA LEU A 574 -12.70 -45.86 14.18
C LEU A 574 -12.51 -47.34 13.81
N TYR A 575 -11.45 -47.66 13.07
CA TYR A 575 -11.08 -49.01 12.62
C TYR A 575 -11.82 -49.57 11.38
N PHE A 576 -12.21 -48.70 10.44
CA PHE A 576 -12.73 -49.15 9.15
C PHE A 576 -11.65 -49.83 8.29
N THR A 577 -11.73 -51.16 8.15
CA THR A 577 -10.83 -51.95 7.28
C THR A 577 -11.45 -52.12 5.90
N ILE A 578 -10.67 -51.78 4.88
CA ILE A 578 -11.06 -51.89 3.47
C ILE A 578 -10.37 -53.13 2.88
N PRO A 579 -11.07 -54.00 2.12
CA PRO A 579 -10.44 -55.12 1.43
C PRO A 579 -9.37 -54.65 0.44
N GLU A 580 -8.35 -55.47 0.22
CA GLU A 580 -7.33 -55.17 -0.79
C GLU A 580 -7.96 -55.13 -2.19
N PRO A 581 -7.88 -53.99 -2.91
CA PRO A 581 -8.44 -53.86 -4.24
C PRO A 581 -7.46 -54.34 -5.31
N ASP A 582 -8.00 -54.80 -6.44
CA ASP A 582 -7.23 -54.98 -7.67
C ASP A 582 -6.61 -53.64 -8.14
N ASP A 583 -5.63 -53.71 -9.05
CA ASP A 583 -5.06 -52.52 -9.69
C ASP A 583 -6.19 -51.67 -10.32
N PRO A 584 -6.26 -50.37 -10.00
CA PRO A 584 -7.45 -49.59 -10.27
C PRO A 584 -7.59 -49.27 -11.75
N LYS A 585 -8.82 -49.40 -12.27
CA LYS A 585 -9.13 -49.08 -13.68
C LYS A 585 -9.44 -47.60 -13.82
N THR A 586 -8.83 -46.96 -14.81
CA THR A 586 -9.19 -45.59 -15.22
C THR A 586 -10.13 -45.66 -16.42
N THR A 587 -11.36 -45.20 -16.25
CA THR A 587 -12.39 -45.21 -17.30
C THR A 587 -12.64 -43.79 -17.84
N LYS A 588 -12.99 -43.69 -19.12
CA LYS A 588 -13.41 -42.42 -19.75
C LYS A 588 -14.88 -42.08 -19.45
N SER A 589 -15.61 -43.00 -18.82
CA SER A 589 -17.04 -42.86 -18.53
C SER A 589 -17.30 -41.75 -17.51
N SER A 590 -18.44 -41.08 -17.71
CA SER A 590 -19.01 -40.16 -16.73
C SER A 590 -20.10 -40.87 -15.93
N LEU A 591 -20.22 -40.53 -14.65
CA LEU A 591 -21.31 -41.03 -13.82
C LEU A 591 -22.59 -40.23 -14.08
N PRO A 592 -23.75 -40.88 -14.23
CA PRO A 592 -25.02 -40.18 -14.39
C PRO A 592 -25.29 -39.19 -13.26
N GLY A 593 -25.63 -37.95 -13.59
CA GLY A 593 -25.94 -36.92 -12.58
C GLY A 593 -24.72 -36.36 -11.83
N PHE A 594 -23.49 -36.70 -12.23
CA PHE A 594 -22.26 -36.12 -11.67
C PHE A 594 -21.65 -35.09 -12.63
N ASN A 595 -21.73 -33.81 -12.27
CA ASN A 595 -21.37 -32.70 -13.16
C ASN A 595 -19.85 -32.49 -13.34
N ARG A 596 -18.99 -33.23 -12.64
CA ARG A 596 -17.54 -33.06 -12.72
C ARG A 596 -16.96 -33.94 -13.83
N THR A 597 -16.64 -33.34 -14.97
CA THR A 597 -16.10 -34.05 -16.15
C THR A 597 -14.64 -34.44 -15.97
N TYR A 598 -14.28 -35.64 -16.44
CA TYR A 598 -12.90 -36.11 -16.49
C TYR A 598 -12.30 -35.87 -17.90
N HIS A 599 -11.18 -35.14 -17.96
CA HIS A 599 -10.51 -34.81 -19.21
C HIS A 599 -9.38 -35.79 -19.54
N PHE A 600 -9.75 -36.95 -20.08
CA PHE A 600 -8.82 -38.05 -20.37
C PHE A 600 -7.64 -37.66 -21.28
N GLU A 601 -7.86 -36.83 -22.29
CA GLU A 601 -6.80 -36.49 -23.27
C GLU A 601 -5.64 -35.74 -22.63
N TYR A 602 -5.94 -34.75 -21.78
CA TYR A 602 -4.91 -34.02 -21.03
C TYR A 602 -4.19 -34.93 -20.05
N ASP A 603 -4.92 -35.76 -19.28
CA ASP A 603 -4.33 -36.71 -18.33
C ASP A 603 -3.43 -37.75 -19.01
N SER A 604 -3.84 -38.28 -20.18
CA SER A 604 -3.03 -39.25 -20.94
C SER A 604 -1.74 -38.65 -21.47
N ARG A 605 -1.81 -37.40 -21.97
CA ARG A 605 -0.62 -36.67 -22.43
C ARG A 605 0.31 -36.41 -21.25
N ASP A 606 -0.22 -35.85 -20.18
CA ASP A 606 0.51 -35.43 -18.99
C ASP A 606 1.15 -36.62 -18.25
N LEU A 607 0.51 -37.79 -18.24
CA LEU A 607 1.06 -39.05 -17.74
C LEU A 607 2.35 -39.45 -18.45
N SER A 608 2.43 -39.27 -19.78
CA SER A 608 3.61 -39.68 -20.55
C SER A 608 4.86 -38.91 -20.11
N TYR A 609 4.70 -37.62 -19.78
CA TYR A 609 5.77 -36.77 -19.28
C TYR A 609 6.10 -37.06 -17.81
N ILE A 610 5.09 -37.19 -16.95
CA ILE A 610 5.30 -37.53 -15.53
C ILE A 610 6.01 -38.87 -15.38
N SER A 611 5.64 -39.87 -16.18
CA SER A 611 6.30 -41.18 -16.18
C SER A 611 7.74 -41.12 -16.68
N TYR A 612 8.08 -40.12 -17.50
CA TYR A 612 9.47 -39.89 -17.91
C TYR A 612 10.28 -39.24 -16.78
N LEU A 613 9.69 -38.27 -16.09
CA LEU A 613 10.32 -37.48 -15.02
C LEU A 613 10.54 -38.30 -13.73
N PHE A 614 9.60 -39.18 -13.38
CA PHE A 614 9.58 -39.89 -12.10
C PHE A 614 9.66 -41.40 -12.29
N LYS A 615 10.81 -41.88 -12.78
CA LYS A 615 11.11 -43.31 -12.96
C LYS A 615 11.61 -44.01 -11.71
#